data_AF-S5UV41-F1
#
_entry.id   AF-S5UV41-F1
#
_cell.length_a   1.000
_cell.length_b   1.000
_cell.length_c   1.000
_cell.angle_alpha   90.00
_cell.angle_beta   90.00
_cell.angle_gamma   90.00
#
_symmetry.space_group_name_H-M   'P 1'
#
loop_
_entity.id
_entity.type
_entity.pdbx_description
1 polymer ?
#
loop_
_entity_poly.entity_id
_entity_poly.type
_entity_poly.pdbx_seq_one_letter_code
_entity_poly.pdbx_strand_id
1 'polypeptide(L)'
;MEPNRTPRTPCTARAPRARRTRRALLALTAAAGLLLTACSAEGSADGSAADKRGLPAPAPAPGGRNSGSAAPAPGDSHLSTFALDVDTASYTYARRTLADGRVPDPSTVRPEEFVNSFRQDYRRPDGNGFSVTVDGARTTRPDWSLVRVGLATRGADPDGRRPPAALTFVIDVSGSMDEPGRLDLAKRSLDTMTDRLRDDDSVAVVTFSTRARTVLPMTRLGGHRGEVHDAVDGLRALTSTNLGAGVETGYDTAVEGLREGATNRVVLISDALANTGETRPDAILRRIDSARREHGITLFGVGVGSDYGDALMERLADKGDGHTAYVSDTAEARRVFCVQLPQNIGLTARDAKAQVAFDPGTVAEFRLVGYDDRAVADHDFRDDRVDGGEVGPGHTVTALYAVRTRPDADGHLATATVRWLDPATRAPHERSGALETGALRDDVWAASPRFQVTAVAAYFADALRAAGTDHGPALPGAPSLARLAGRAAALAGTTEDKDVRALADAIRQADGTGRIGRTDTGESGE
;
A
#
# COMPACT_ATOMS: atom_id res chain seq x y z
N MET A 1 -12.42 -72.90 0.69
CA MET A 1 -12.18 -73.74 -0.49
C MET A 1 -10.98 -73.13 -1.19
N GLU A 2 -9.84 -73.77 -1.02
CA GLU A 2 -8.48 -73.35 -1.38
C GLU A 2 -8.15 -73.84 -2.83
N PRO A 3 -6.92 -73.73 -3.38
CA PRO A 3 -6.47 -72.67 -4.29
C PRO A 3 -5.80 -73.22 -5.57
N ASN A 4 -5.19 -72.34 -6.38
CA ASN A 4 -3.97 -72.63 -7.17
C ASN A 4 -3.54 -71.36 -7.94
N ARG A 5 -2.29 -71.10 -8.33
CA ARG A 5 -0.93 -71.40 -7.87
C ARG A 5 -0.03 -70.58 -8.82
N THR A 6 1.05 -70.00 -8.30
CA THR A 6 2.16 -69.39 -9.07
C THR A 6 3.00 -70.44 -9.82
N PRO A 7 3.89 -70.02 -10.75
CA PRO A 7 5.34 -70.03 -10.46
C PRO A 7 6.07 -68.77 -10.99
N ARG A 8 7.00 -68.12 -10.26
CA ARG A 8 8.44 -68.38 -10.02
C ARG A 8 9.37 -68.43 -11.26
N THR A 9 10.15 -67.34 -11.36
CA THR A 9 11.50 -67.00 -11.88
C THR A 9 12.43 -68.11 -12.42
N PRO A 10 13.42 -67.74 -13.27
CA PRO A 10 14.79 -67.58 -12.72
C PRO A 10 15.64 -66.42 -13.27
N CYS A 11 16.63 -66.11 -12.44
CA CYS A 11 17.76 -65.19 -12.54
C CYS A 11 18.81 -65.63 -13.59
N THR A 12 19.47 -64.69 -14.29
CA THR A 12 20.88 -64.86 -14.71
C THR A 12 21.59 -63.51 -14.84
N ALA A 13 22.81 -63.47 -14.30
CA ALA A 13 23.75 -62.36 -14.30
C ALA A 13 24.76 -62.48 -15.46
N ARG A 14 25.29 -61.34 -15.96
CA ARG A 14 26.73 -61.10 -16.19
C ARG A 14 27.01 -59.79 -16.94
N ALA A 15 27.89 -58.96 -16.36
CA ALA A 15 28.76 -58.04 -17.10
C ALA A 15 29.88 -58.83 -17.81
N PRO A 16 30.57 -58.25 -18.82
CA PRO A 16 31.87 -57.65 -18.51
C PRO A 16 32.36 -56.45 -19.38
N ARG A 17 33.20 -55.63 -18.73
CA ARG A 17 34.47 -55.00 -19.17
C ARG A 17 34.57 -54.22 -20.51
N ALA A 18 34.71 -52.90 -20.34
CA ALA A 18 35.85 -52.04 -20.71
C ALA A 18 36.70 -52.33 -21.98
N ARG A 19 36.88 -51.30 -22.82
CA ARG A 19 38.20 -50.85 -23.28
C ARG A 19 38.21 -49.42 -23.84
N ARG A 20 39.30 -48.72 -23.50
CA ARG A 20 39.74 -47.37 -23.85
C ARG A 20 40.27 -47.27 -25.29
N THR A 21 40.19 -46.07 -25.88
CA THR A 21 41.22 -45.36 -26.70
C THR A 21 40.72 -43.91 -26.88
N ARG A 22 41.28 -42.83 -26.31
CA ARG A 22 42.55 -42.09 -26.53
C ARG A 22 42.86 -41.71 -27.99
N ARG A 23 42.76 -40.40 -28.29
CA ARG A 23 43.70 -39.47 -29.00
C ARG A 23 42.93 -38.15 -29.20
N ALA A 24 43.24 -36.97 -28.65
CA ALA A 24 44.47 -36.18 -28.41
C ALA A 24 44.95 -35.35 -29.62
N LEU A 25 45.41 -34.13 -29.27
CA LEU A 25 46.17 -33.08 -29.99
C LEU A 25 45.38 -31.95 -30.66
N LEU A 26 45.45 -30.70 -30.15
CA LEU A 26 46.53 -29.66 -30.20
C LEU A 26 46.37 -28.80 -31.48
N ALA A 27 46.53 -27.48 -31.54
CA ALA A 27 47.49 -26.52 -30.97
C ALA A 27 46.91 -25.08 -31.20
N LEU A 28 47.01 -24.07 -30.32
CA LEU A 28 48.15 -23.28 -29.80
C LEU A 28 48.48 -22.00 -30.62
N THR A 29 48.87 -20.97 -29.87
CA THR A 29 49.59 -19.70 -30.17
C THR A 29 48.75 -18.42 -30.27
N ALA A 30 49.11 -17.24 -29.75
CA ALA A 30 50.00 -16.67 -28.70
C ALA A 30 50.54 -15.30 -29.17
N ALA A 31 50.76 -14.40 -28.21
CA ALA A 31 51.64 -13.20 -28.24
C ALA A 31 51.13 -11.95 -28.98
N ALA A 32 51.53 -10.70 -28.68
CA ALA A 32 52.17 -9.97 -27.56
C ALA A 32 52.42 -8.52 -28.07
N GLY A 33 52.74 -7.55 -27.19
CA GLY A 33 53.38 -6.26 -27.54
C GLY A 33 52.45 -5.02 -27.41
N LEU A 34 52.53 -4.05 -26.47
CA LEU A 34 53.58 -3.35 -25.68
C LEU A 34 53.94 -1.95 -26.27
N LEU A 35 54.17 -0.98 -25.36
CA LEU A 35 54.79 0.37 -25.49
C LEU A 35 53.78 1.56 -25.63
N LEU A 36 53.94 2.76 -25.05
CA LEU A 36 54.83 3.41 -24.05
C LEU A 36 54.34 4.87 -23.83
N THR A 37 55.08 5.62 -22.99
CA THR A 37 55.12 7.09 -22.72
C THR A 37 54.19 7.58 -21.59
N ALA A 38 54.65 7.88 -20.37
CA ALA A 38 55.81 8.63 -19.82
C ALA A 38 55.64 10.16 -19.83
N CYS A 39 55.65 10.75 -18.62
CA CYS A 39 56.40 11.94 -18.16
C CYS A 39 55.83 12.33 -16.77
N SER A 40 56.53 12.07 -15.67
CA SER A 40 57.62 12.86 -15.05
C SER A 40 57.05 13.94 -14.12
N ALA A 41 57.23 13.82 -12.79
CA ALA A 41 58.38 14.30 -11.99
C ALA A 41 57.91 15.55 -11.17
N GLU A 42 58.29 15.85 -9.93
CA GLU A 42 59.44 15.48 -9.09
C GLU A 42 59.21 15.97 -7.64
N GLY A 43 59.88 15.29 -6.68
CA GLY A 43 60.44 15.76 -5.39
C GLY A 43 59.57 16.48 -4.33
N SER A 44 59.89 16.50 -3.05
CA SER A 44 60.89 15.83 -2.21
C SER A 44 60.49 16.06 -0.73
N ALA A 45 61.05 15.23 0.14
CA ALA A 45 60.82 15.10 1.58
C ALA A 45 61.03 16.37 2.43
N ASP A 46 60.30 16.48 3.56
CA ASP A 46 60.89 16.32 4.91
C ASP A 46 59.85 16.45 6.07
N GLY A 47 60.06 15.61 7.09
CA GLY A 47 60.04 15.94 8.53
C GLY A 47 58.83 16.58 9.26
N SER A 48 58.29 15.79 10.20
CA SER A 48 57.95 16.17 11.60
C SER A 48 56.50 16.40 12.03
N ALA A 49 56.08 15.50 12.95
CA ALA A 49 55.26 15.66 14.16
C ALA A 49 53.97 16.52 14.19
N ALA A 50 52.88 15.80 14.49
CA ALA A 50 51.75 16.13 15.38
C ALA A 50 50.86 17.36 15.08
N ASP A 51 49.61 17.11 14.66
CA ASP A 51 48.42 17.53 15.43
C ASP A 51 47.14 16.82 14.94
N LYS A 52 46.19 16.59 15.84
CA LYS A 52 44.86 16.04 15.55
C LYS A 52 43.98 17.12 14.91
N ARG A 53 43.42 16.88 13.71
CA ARG A 53 42.13 17.44 13.26
C ARG A 53 41.66 16.88 11.90
N GLY A 54 40.40 16.44 11.86
CA GLY A 54 39.49 16.45 10.70
C GLY A 54 39.78 15.50 9.53
N LEU A 55 39.05 14.37 9.46
CA LEU A 55 38.87 13.65 8.20
C LEU A 55 37.82 14.39 7.33
N PRO A 56 38.03 14.48 6.00
CA PRO A 56 37.14 15.19 5.10
C PRO A 56 35.84 14.41 4.84
N ALA A 57 34.74 15.14 4.66
CA ALA A 57 33.44 14.60 4.28
C ALA A 57 33.53 13.85 2.93
N PRO A 58 32.79 12.73 2.75
CA PRO A 58 32.74 12.03 1.49
C PRO A 58 32.08 12.89 0.41
N ALA A 59 32.70 12.90 -0.77
CA ALA A 59 32.21 13.60 -1.96
C ALA A 59 30.84 13.04 -2.40
N PRO A 60 29.95 13.89 -2.94
CA PRO A 60 28.65 13.45 -3.44
C PRO A 60 28.82 12.51 -4.64
N ALA A 61 28.05 11.42 -4.64
CA ALA A 61 27.99 10.45 -5.72
C ALA A 61 27.58 11.11 -7.05
N PRO A 62 28.02 10.58 -8.22
CA PRO A 62 27.73 11.17 -9.51
C PRO A 62 26.23 11.11 -9.79
N GLY A 63 25.66 12.28 -10.12
CA GLY A 63 24.24 12.48 -10.35
C GLY A 63 23.63 11.48 -11.33
N GLY A 64 22.69 10.67 -10.80
CA GLY A 64 21.66 10.06 -11.61
C GLY A 64 20.94 11.17 -12.39
N ARG A 65 20.71 10.91 -13.68
CA ARG A 65 20.09 11.86 -14.60
C ARG A 65 18.79 12.37 -13.99
N ASN A 66 18.79 13.65 -13.60
CA ASN A 66 17.60 14.46 -13.51
C ASN A 66 16.84 14.27 -14.83
N SER A 67 15.75 13.51 -14.80
CA SER A 67 14.60 13.86 -15.63
C SER A 67 14.15 15.20 -15.11
N GLY A 68 14.73 16.26 -15.68
CA GLY A 68 14.27 17.61 -15.44
C GLY A 68 12.76 17.60 -15.60
N SER A 69 12.09 18.15 -14.59
CA SER A 69 10.76 18.73 -14.75
C SER A 69 10.83 19.68 -15.95
N ALA A 70 10.58 19.13 -17.13
CA ALA A 70 9.95 19.90 -18.17
C ALA A 70 8.60 20.25 -17.55
N ALA A 71 8.38 21.54 -17.32
CA ALA A 71 7.05 22.04 -17.00
C ALA A 71 6.07 21.33 -17.94
N PRO A 72 5.06 20.62 -17.43
CA PRO A 72 4.10 19.97 -18.30
C PRO A 72 3.59 21.05 -19.27
N ALA A 73 3.62 20.75 -20.57
CA ALA A 73 2.86 21.52 -21.56
C ALA A 73 1.48 21.79 -20.95
N PRO A 74 0.93 23.02 -21.02
CA PRO A 74 -0.16 23.47 -20.14
C PRO A 74 -1.25 22.40 -20.12
N GLY A 75 -1.19 21.57 -19.08
CA GLY A 75 -2.13 20.49 -18.90
C GLY A 75 -3.48 21.13 -18.67
N ASP A 76 -4.54 20.39 -18.98
CA ASP A 76 -5.90 20.78 -18.66
C ASP A 76 -5.99 21.02 -17.15
N SER A 77 -5.73 22.26 -16.70
CA SER A 77 -5.57 22.65 -15.30
C SER A 77 -6.86 22.55 -14.48
N HIS A 78 -7.89 21.97 -15.09
CA HIS A 78 -9.23 21.75 -14.59
C HIS A 78 -9.51 20.26 -14.34
N LEU A 79 -8.60 19.37 -14.71
CA LEU A 79 -8.68 17.92 -14.49
C LEU A 79 -7.85 17.52 -13.28
N SER A 80 -8.28 16.44 -12.63
CA SER A 80 -7.57 15.79 -11.53
C SER A 80 -7.80 14.28 -11.62
N THR A 81 -6.74 13.54 -11.94
CA THR A 81 -6.80 12.09 -12.13
C THR A 81 -5.98 11.34 -11.07
N PHE A 82 -6.55 10.29 -10.50
CA PHE A 82 -5.92 9.49 -9.45
C PHE A 82 -6.38 8.03 -9.45
N ALA A 83 -5.51 7.15 -8.95
CA ALA A 83 -5.80 5.74 -8.72
C ALA A 83 -6.71 5.54 -7.49
N LEU A 84 -7.52 4.48 -7.49
CA LEU A 84 -8.54 4.24 -6.46
C LEU A 84 -8.11 3.29 -5.33
N ASP A 85 -6.92 2.72 -5.41
CA ASP A 85 -6.37 1.93 -4.31
C ASP A 85 -6.00 2.86 -3.15
N VAL A 86 -6.71 2.82 -2.03
CA VAL A 86 -6.44 3.68 -0.85
C VAL A 86 -6.34 2.85 0.41
N ASP A 87 -5.25 3.05 1.14
CA ASP A 87 -4.97 2.40 2.42
C ASP A 87 -5.52 3.18 3.62
N THR A 88 -5.40 2.59 4.81
CA THR A 88 -5.79 3.23 6.09
C THR A 88 -4.69 3.14 7.15
N ALA A 89 -3.47 2.83 6.70
CA ALA A 89 -2.32 2.54 7.53
C ALA A 89 -1.83 3.79 8.28
N SER A 90 -1.72 4.92 7.58
CA SER A 90 -1.26 6.20 8.09
C SER A 90 -2.10 6.68 9.29
N TYR A 91 -3.42 6.57 9.21
CA TYR A 91 -4.30 6.96 10.32
C TYR A 91 -4.13 6.06 11.55
N THR A 92 -4.04 4.74 11.34
CA THR A 92 -3.83 3.77 12.43
C THR A 92 -2.50 4.05 13.13
N TYR A 93 -1.45 4.32 12.36
CA TYR A 93 -0.14 4.67 12.89
C TYR A 93 -0.15 6.01 13.65
N ALA A 94 -0.76 7.05 13.10
CA ALA A 94 -0.87 8.35 13.75
C ALA A 94 -1.61 8.25 15.09
N ARG A 95 -2.75 7.56 15.12
CA ARG A 95 -3.53 7.33 16.35
C ARG A 95 -2.69 6.64 17.42
N ARG A 96 -1.94 5.62 17.05
CA ARG A 96 -1.05 4.90 17.97
C ARG A 96 0.05 5.82 18.51
N THR A 97 0.74 6.53 17.62
CA THR A 97 1.85 7.41 18.01
C THR A 97 1.39 8.44 19.02
N LEU A 98 0.19 8.99 18.82
CA LEU A 98 -0.47 9.91 19.74
C LEU A 98 -0.88 9.24 21.06
N ALA A 99 -1.35 8.00 21.04
CA ALA A 99 -1.67 7.23 22.23
C ALA A 99 -0.42 6.96 23.09
N ASP A 100 0.75 6.84 22.46
CA ASP A 100 2.06 6.73 23.13
C ASP A 100 2.61 8.10 23.60
N GLY A 101 1.84 9.19 23.47
CA GLY A 101 2.24 10.55 23.86
C GLY A 101 3.26 11.19 22.91
N ARG A 102 3.43 10.65 21.70
CA ARG A 102 4.34 11.16 20.67
C ARG A 102 3.56 11.81 19.52
N VAL A 103 4.21 12.69 18.78
CA VAL A 103 3.63 13.27 17.55
C VAL A 103 4.14 12.46 16.36
N PRO A 104 3.26 11.99 15.44
CA PRO A 104 3.70 11.31 14.24
C PRO A 104 4.53 12.25 13.35
N ASP A 105 5.50 11.69 12.64
CA ASP A 105 6.28 12.46 11.68
C ASP A 105 5.36 12.93 10.53
N PRO A 106 5.38 14.23 10.14
CA PRO A 106 4.52 14.77 9.09
C PRO A 106 4.56 14.00 7.77
N SER A 107 5.72 13.46 7.39
CA SER A 107 5.90 12.69 6.15
C SER A 107 5.13 11.37 6.15
N THR A 108 4.73 10.88 7.33
CA THR A 108 3.96 9.64 7.51
C THR A 108 2.45 9.88 7.46
N VAL A 109 2.02 11.14 7.43
CA VAL A 109 0.61 11.53 7.45
C VAL A 109 0.10 11.67 6.02
N ARG A 110 -0.83 10.77 5.66
CA ARG A 110 -1.47 10.68 4.34
C ARG A 110 -2.95 11.07 4.48
N PRO A 111 -3.36 12.31 4.14
CA PRO A 111 -4.71 12.81 4.39
C PRO A 111 -5.83 11.95 3.79
N GLU A 112 -5.60 11.35 2.63
CA GLU A 112 -6.52 10.45 1.96
C GLU A 112 -6.83 9.21 2.82
N GLU A 113 -5.84 8.67 3.53
CA GLU A 113 -6.01 7.49 4.37
C GLU A 113 -6.77 7.81 5.66
N PHE A 114 -6.64 9.04 6.18
CA PHE A 114 -7.45 9.53 7.28
C PHE A 114 -8.91 9.64 6.86
N VAL A 115 -9.17 10.25 5.71
CA VAL A 115 -10.52 10.40 5.16
C VAL A 115 -11.18 9.05 4.89
N ASN A 116 -10.42 8.07 4.37
CA ASN A 116 -10.92 6.73 4.03
C ASN A 116 -10.97 5.75 5.21
N SER A 117 -10.49 6.13 6.40
CA SER A 117 -10.56 5.30 7.61
C SER A 117 -11.96 5.21 8.23
N PHE A 118 -12.93 5.99 7.74
CA PHE A 118 -14.27 6.10 8.31
C PHE A 118 -15.34 5.62 7.36
N ARG A 119 -16.39 5.00 7.92
CA ARG A 119 -17.56 4.60 7.15
C ARG A 119 -18.31 5.82 6.63
N GLN A 120 -18.54 5.87 5.33
CA GLN A 120 -19.25 6.97 4.67
C GLN A 120 -20.70 6.63 4.28
N ASP A 121 -21.05 5.34 4.32
CA ASP A 121 -22.38 4.81 4.00
C ASP A 121 -22.92 5.26 2.61
N TYR A 122 -22.03 5.37 1.62
CA TYR A 122 -22.42 5.66 0.24
C TYR A 122 -23.40 4.62 -0.31
N ARG A 123 -24.33 5.08 -1.15
CA ARG A 123 -25.25 4.19 -1.87
C ARG A 123 -24.44 3.24 -2.73
N ARG A 124 -24.66 1.94 -2.59
CA ARG A 124 -23.98 0.91 -3.39
C ARG A 124 -24.75 0.63 -4.68
N PRO A 125 -24.07 0.25 -5.77
CA PRO A 125 -24.74 -0.23 -6.98
C PRO A 125 -25.32 -1.63 -6.80
N ASP A 126 -26.37 -1.95 -7.55
CA ASP A 126 -26.98 -3.29 -7.56
C ASP A 126 -26.14 -4.31 -8.36
N GLY A 127 -25.36 -3.83 -9.34
CA GLY A 127 -24.51 -4.64 -10.22
C GLY A 127 -23.00 -4.48 -9.97
N ASN A 128 -22.20 -5.04 -10.87
CA ASN A 128 -20.74 -4.85 -10.86
C ASN A 128 -20.38 -3.40 -11.22
N GLY A 129 -19.24 -2.93 -10.70
CA GLY A 129 -18.76 -1.56 -10.88
C GLY A 129 -18.99 -0.67 -9.68
N PHE A 130 -19.09 0.64 -9.94
CA PHE A 130 -19.11 1.68 -8.91
C PHE A 130 -20.42 2.46 -8.92
N SER A 131 -20.81 3.01 -7.78
CA SER A 131 -21.61 4.23 -7.71
C SER A 131 -20.68 5.44 -7.57
N VAL A 132 -21.16 6.61 -8.02
CA VAL A 132 -20.48 7.89 -7.84
C VAL A 132 -21.44 8.84 -7.12
N THR A 133 -20.97 9.42 -6.02
CA THR A 133 -21.66 10.45 -5.25
C THR A 133 -20.77 11.68 -5.23
N VAL A 134 -21.31 12.85 -5.51
CA VAL A 134 -20.58 14.11 -5.38
C VAL A 134 -21.42 15.04 -4.51
N ASP A 135 -20.85 15.49 -3.40
CA ASP A 135 -21.46 16.46 -2.50
C ASP A 135 -20.43 17.49 -2.02
N GLY A 136 -20.88 18.59 -1.43
CA GLY A 136 -19.96 19.63 -0.97
C GLY A 136 -20.61 20.62 -0.02
N ALA A 137 -19.77 21.35 0.70
CA ALA A 137 -20.20 22.34 1.67
C ALA A 137 -19.19 23.47 1.79
N ARG A 138 -19.69 24.70 1.98
CA ARG A 138 -18.87 25.90 2.12
C ARG A 138 -18.15 25.92 3.46
N THR A 139 -16.89 26.32 3.44
CA THR A 139 -16.05 26.48 4.63
C THR A 139 -16.32 27.82 5.32
N THR A 140 -15.75 28.02 6.50
CA THR A 140 -15.76 29.33 7.17
C THR A 140 -14.88 30.37 6.47
N ARG A 141 -13.99 29.95 5.57
CA ARG A 141 -13.23 30.86 4.71
C ARG A 141 -14.10 31.21 3.49
N PRO A 142 -14.31 32.51 3.18
CA PRO A 142 -15.11 32.92 2.03
C PRO A 142 -14.65 32.29 0.72
N ASP A 143 -15.61 31.99 -0.16
CA ASP A 143 -15.43 31.39 -1.50
C ASP A 143 -14.82 29.99 -1.54
N TRP A 144 -14.41 29.44 -0.40
CA TRP A 144 -13.88 28.09 -0.29
C TRP A 144 -14.95 27.10 0.13
N SER A 145 -14.98 25.97 -0.55
CA SER A 145 -15.82 24.82 -0.24
C SER A 145 -14.98 23.56 -0.14
N LEU A 146 -15.43 22.60 0.67
CA LEU A 146 -14.99 21.22 0.57
C LEU A 146 -15.92 20.50 -0.40
N VAL A 147 -15.38 19.83 -1.41
CA VAL A 147 -16.11 18.99 -2.36
C VAL A 147 -15.63 17.56 -2.21
N ARG A 148 -16.56 16.63 -2.02
CA ARG A 148 -16.27 15.23 -1.77
C ARG A 148 -16.83 14.38 -2.89
N VAL A 149 -15.97 13.52 -3.43
CA VAL A 149 -16.31 12.47 -4.39
C VAL A 149 -16.27 11.15 -3.66
N GLY A 150 -17.43 10.53 -3.51
CA GLY A 150 -17.61 9.22 -2.92
C GLY A 150 -17.85 8.15 -3.97
N LEU A 151 -17.04 7.10 -3.95
CA LEU A 151 -17.15 5.93 -4.80
C LEU A 151 -17.45 4.71 -3.95
N ALA A 152 -18.34 3.83 -4.42
CA ALA A 152 -18.62 2.58 -3.72
C ALA A 152 -18.88 1.43 -4.68
N THR A 153 -18.30 0.28 -4.40
CA THR A 153 -18.62 -0.97 -5.10
C THR A 153 -19.79 -1.67 -4.43
N ARG A 154 -20.41 -2.62 -5.15
CA ARG A 154 -21.40 -3.53 -4.56
C ARG A 154 -20.77 -4.28 -3.38
N GLY A 155 -21.56 -4.50 -2.32
CA GLY A 155 -21.13 -5.33 -1.19
C GLY A 155 -20.78 -6.76 -1.62
N ALA A 156 -20.07 -7.50 -0.77
CA ALA A 156 -19.86 -8.93 -1.00
C ALA A 156 -21.21 -9.65 -1.17
N ASP A 157 -21.25 -10.67 -2.02
CA ASP A 157 -22.45 -11.48 -2.20
C ASP A 157 -22.85 -12.07 -0.83
N PRO A 158 -24.10 -11.88 -0.36
CA PRO A 158 -24.56 -12.43 0.92
C PRO A 158 -24.43 -13.96 1.01
N ASP A 159 -24.43 -14.67 -0.12
CA ASP A 159 -24.20 -16.12 -0.16
C ASP A 159 -22.70 -16.48 -0.07
N GLY A 160 -21.84 -15.47 0.07
CA GLY A 160 -20.40 -15.61 0.09
C GLY A 160 -19.81 -16.02 -1.27
N ARG A 161 -20.56 -16.05 -2.36
CA ARG A 161 -20.03 -16.49 -3.66
C ARG A 161 -18.83 -15.61 -4.06
N ARG A 162 -17.64 -16.19 -3.97
CA ARG A 162 -16.37 -15.61 -4.38
C ARG A 162 -15.55 -16.69 -5.06
N PRO A 163 -14.67 -16.32 -6.00
CA PRO A 163 -13.65 -17.23 -6.51
C PRO A 163 -12.89 -17.91 -5.38
N PRO A 164 -12.41 -19.15 -5.58
CA PRO A 164 -11.45 -19.77 -4.68
C PRO A 164 -10.24 -18.84 -4.49
N ALA A 165 -9.60 -18.90 -3.33
CA ALA A 165 -8.39 -18.15 -3.05
C ALA A 165 -7.17 -19.07 -3.18
N ALA A 166 -6.08 -18.55 -3.73
CA ALA A 166 -4.76 -19.15 -3.69
C ALA A 166 -3.82 -18.14 -3.03
N LEU A 167 -3.53 -18.35 -1.74
CA LEU A 167 -2.80 -17.40 -0.90
C LEU A 167 -1.40 -17.93 -0.60
N THR A 168 -0.37 -17.21 -1.04
CA THR A 168 1.02 -17.49 -0.69
C THR A 168 1.47 -16.56 0.43
N PHE A 169 1.60 -17.07 1.65
CA PHE A 169 2.12 -16.30 2.78
C PHE A 169 3.64 -16.28 2.74
N VAL A 170 4.21 -15.08 2.65
CA VAL A 170 5.65 -14.82 2.71
C VAL A 170 5.93 -14.19 4.06
N ILE A 171 6.49 -14.98 4.98
CA ILE A 171 6.55 -14.64 6.40
C ILE A 171 8.00 -14.39 6.80
N ASP A 172 8.24 -13.20 7.34
CA ASP A 172 9.50 -12.86 8.00
C ASP A 172 9.64 -13.70 9.27
N VAL A 173 10.75 -14.41 9.38
CA VAL A 173 11.13 -15.16 10.58
C VAL A 173 12.50 -14.71 11.07
N SER A 174 12.85 -13.44 10.89
CA SER A 174 14.06 -12.83 11.43
C SER A 174 14.02 -12.70 12.96
N GLY A 175 15.14 -12.24 13.55
CA GLY A 175 15.31 -12.27 15.00
C GLY A 175 14.43 -11.25 15.71
N SER A 176 14.14 -10.13 15.04
CA SER A 176 13.24 -9.10 15.55
C SER A 176 11.78 -9.58 15.61
N MET A 177 11.40 -10.58 14.80
CA MET A 177 10.09 -11.21 14.85
C MET A 177 9.84 -12.06 16.12
N ASP A 178 10.86 -12.30 16.95
CA ASP A 178 10.74 -13.00 18.24
C ASP A 178 10.13 -12.12 19.35
N GLU A 179 10.02 -10.81 19.12
CA GLU A 179 9.39 -9.90 20.08
C GLU A 179 7.88 -10.16 20.22
N PRO A 180 7.31 -9.95 21.42
CA PRO A 180 5.87 -10.11 21.64
C PRO A 180 5.03 -9.24 20.70
N GLY A 181 4.00 -9.83 20.09
CA GLY A 181 3.11 -9.13 19.17
C GLY A 181 3.56 -9.15 17.70
N ARG A 182 4.55 -9.98 17.36
CA ARG A 182 5.06 -10.14 15.98
C ARG A 182 4.79 -11.54 15.44
N LEU A 183 5.77 -12.45 15.42
CA LEU A 183 5.58 -13.80 14.86
C LEU A 183 4.49 -14.58 15.59
N ASP A 184 4.41 -14.45 16.91
CA ASP A 184 3.37 -15.09 17.71
C ASP A 184 1.96 -14.62 17.32
N LEU A 185 1.81 -13.33 17.00
CA LEU A 185 0.57 -12.74 16.54
C LEU A 185 0.23 -13.15 15.10
N ALA A 186 1.23 -13.19 14.23
CA ALA A 186 1.09 -13.68 12.85
C ALA A 186 0.61 -15.14 12.84
N LYS A 187 1.25 -16.02 13.63
CA LYS A 187 0.87 -17.45 13.75
C LYS A 187 -0.60 -17.61 14.16
N ARG A 188 -1.00 -17.02 15.29
CA ARG A 188 -2.39 -17.08 15.78
C ARG A 188 -3.41 -16.57 14.75
N SER A 189 -3.03 -15.54 14.00
CA SER A 189 -3.90 -14.95 12.98
C SER A 189 -4.04 -15.84 11.75
N LEU A 190 -2.93 -16.45 11.31
CA LEU A 190 -2.91 -17.42 10.22
C LEU A 190 -3.68 -18.69 10.57
N ASP A 191 -3.59 -19.19 11.81
CA ASP A 191 -4.41 -20.31 12.27
C ASP A 191 -5.90 -19.97 12.20
N THR A 192 -6.29 -18.85 12.81
CA THR A 192 -7.69 -18.41 12.82
C THR A 192 -8.24 -18.17 11.42
N MET A 193 -7.41 -17.63 10.52
CA MET A 193 -7.79 -17.42 9.13
C MET A 193 -7.89 -18.75 8.38
N THR A 194 -6.95 -19.68 8.59
CA THR A 194 -6.97 -21.01 7.99
C THR A 194 -8.27 -21.72 8.31
N ASP A 195 -8.79 -21.61 9.53
CA ASP A 195 -10.10 -22.18 9.90
C ASP A 195 -11.30 -21.57 9.16
N ARG A 196 -11.17 -20.32 8.71
CA ARG A 196 -12.25 -19.56 8.06
C ARG A 196 -12.24 -19.64 6.54
N LEU A 197 -11.12 -20.06 5.94
CA LEU A 197 -11.03 -20.31 4.51
C LEU A 197 -11.90 -21.52 4.11
N ARG A 198 -12.23 -21.65 2.84
CA ARG A 198 -13.04 -22.73 2.26
C ARG A 198 -12.17 -23.93 1.92
N ASP A 199 -12.79 -25.10 1.83
CA ASP A 199 -12.09 -26.33 1.44
C ASP A 199 -11.48 -26.26 0.03
N ASP A 200 -12.08 -25.47 -0.87
CA ASP A 200 -11.52 -25.23 -2.21
C ASP A 200 -10.51 -24.06 -2.25
N ASP A 201 -10.21 -23.39 -1.13
CA ASP A 201 -9.09 -22.45 -1.10
C ASP A 201 -7.75 -23.21 -0.99
N SER A 202 -6.67 -22.54 -1.38
CA SER A 202 -5.30 -23.03 -1.26
C SER A 202 -4.40 -22.06 -0.52
N VAL A 203 -3.45 -22.63 0.21
CA VAL A 203 -2.44 -21.90 0.97
C VAL A 203 -1.06 -22.46 0.65
N ALA A 204 -0.11 -21.56 0.44
CA ALA A 204 1.32 -21.85 0.48
C ALA A 204 1.99 -21.02 1.58
N VAL A 205 3.05 -21.54 2.18
CA VAL A 205 3.83 -20.86 3.22
C VAL A 205 5.30 -20.82 2.82
N VAL A 206 5.82 -19.61 2.66
CA VAL A 206 7.22 -19.29 2.43
C VAL A 206 7.72 -18.51 3.63
N THR A 207 8.87 -18.89 4.17
CA THR A 207 9.52 -18.17 5.27
C THR A 207 10.82 -17.56 4.77
N PHE A 208 11.18 -16.39 5.27
CA PHE A 208 12.50 -15.80 5.00
C PHE A 208 13.18 -15.27 6.26
N SER A 209 14.49 -15.45 6.31
CA SER A 209 15.41 -14.81 7.25
C SER A 209 16.69 -14.49 6.47
N THR A 210 17.83 -15.13 6.76
CA THR A 210 19.01 -15.07 5.89
C THR A 210 18.75 -15.65 4.49
N ARG A 211 17.88 -16.67 4.41
CA ARG A 211 17.46 -17.35 3.17
C ARG A 211 15.94 -17.48 3.15
N ALA A 212 15.38 -17.64 1.96
CA ALA A 212 13.98 -18.00 1.79
C ALA A 212 13.81 -19.52 1.63
N ARG A 213 12.67 -20.05 2.09
CA ARG A 213 12.31 -21.46 1.97
C ARG A 213 10.79 -21.61 1.89
N THR A 214 10.32 -22.40 0.94
CA THR A 214 8.94 -22.91 0.91
C THR A 214 8.77 -23.98 1.99
N VAL A 215 8.00 -23.66 3.03
CA VAL A 215 7.68 -24.56 4.14
C VAL A 215 6.47 -25.43 3.79
N LEU A 216 5.51 -24.84 3.08
CA LEU A 216 4.34 -25.53 2.55
C LEU A 216 4.17 -25.10 1.08
N PRO A 217 4.23 -26.03 0.11
CA PRO A 217 3.86 -25.71 -1.28
C PRO A 217 2.37 -25.37 -1.37
N MET A 218 1.89 -24.92 -2.53
CA MET A 218 0.47 -24.58 -2.69
C MET A 218 -0.43 -25.80 -2.45
N THR A 219 -1.13 -25.81 -1.31
CA THR A 219 -1.92 -26.95 -0.83
C THR A 219 -3.39 -26.56 -0.71
N ARG A 220 -4.31 -27.37 -1.26
CA ARG A 220 -5.77 -27.19 -1.08
C ARG A 220 -6.19 -27.57 0.33
N LEU A 221 -7.03 -26.74 0.95
CA LEU A 221 -7.42 -26.93 2.35
C LEU A 221 -8.31 -28.15 2.59
N GLY A 222 -9.14 -28.54 1.63
CA GLY A 222 -10.01 -29.70 1.74
C GLY A 222 -9.20 -30.96 2.07
N GLY A 223 -9.30 -31.42 3.32
CA GLY A 223 -8.54 -32.56 3.84
C GLY A 223 -7.12 -32.26 4.35
N HIS A 224 -6.59 -31.05 4.16
CA HIS A 224 -5.19 -30.70 4.48
C HIS A 224 -5.04 -29.49 5.42
N ARG A 225 -6.11 -29.02 6.06
CA ARG A 225 -6.02 -27.92 7.05
C ARG A 225 -5.00 -28.19 8.15
N GLY A 226 -4.92 -29.45 8.61
CA GLY A 226 -3.93 -29.87 9.61
C GLY A 226 -2.49 -29.60 9.15
N GLU A 227 -2.17 -29.83 7.88
CA GLU A 227 -0.82 -29.57 7.34
C GLU A 227 -0.47 -28.09 7.35
N VAL A 228 -1.47 -27.21 7.15
CA VAL A 228 -1.28 -25.76 7.23
C VAL A 228 -1.02 -25.34 8.67
N HIS A 229 -1.81 -25.85 9.63
CA HIS A 229 -1.58 -25.58 11.05
C HIS A 229 -0.20 -26.08 11.50
N ASP A 230 0.18 -27.30 11.12
CA ASP A 230 1.50 -27.85 11.45
C ASP A 230 2.65 -26.98 10.89
N ALA A 231 2.49 -26.47 9.65
CA ALA A 231 3.46 -25.57 9.04
C ALA A 231 3.56 -24.22 9.78
N VAL A 232 2.43 -23.65 10.19
CA VAL A 232 2.35 -22.39 10.94
C VAL A 232 2.91 -22.56 12.36
N ASP A 233 2.52 -23.62 13.07
CA ASP A 233 3.01 -23.94 14.41
C ASP A 233 4.52 -24.18 14.44
N GLY A 234 5.06 -24.74 13.36
CA GLY A 234 6.49 -24.98 13.18
C GLY A 234 7.34 -23.71 12.98
N LEU A 235 6.74 -22.54 12.73
CA LEU A 235 7.46 -21.29 12.52
C LEU A 235 8.21 -20.85 13.77
N ARG A 236 9.47 -20.44 13.59
CA ARG A 236 10.40 -19.98 14.64
C ARG A 236 11.26 -18.84 14.13
N ALA A 237 11.52 -17.85 14.99
CA ALA A 237 12.46 -16.79 14.70
C ALA A 237 13.88 -17.35 14.51
N LEU A 238 14.59 -16.78 13.53
CA LEU A 238 15.94 -17.09 13.09
C LEU A 238 16.73 -15.76 13.03
N THR A 239 17.92 -15.75 12.47
CA THR A 239 18.75 -14.55 12.38
C THR A 239 18.72 -13.90 10.99
N SER A 240 18.90 -12.58 10.97
CA SER A 240 18.94 -11.72 9.76
C SER A 240 17.65 -11.71 8.94
N THR A 241 17.59 -10.82 7.95
CA THR A 241 16.40 -10.51 7.16
C THR A 241 16.79 -10.30 5.69
N ASN A 242 16.29 -11.15 4.80
CA ASN A 242 16.53 -11.08 3.35
C ASN A 242 15.19 -11.04 2.61
N LEU A 243 14.60 -9.84 2.59
CA LEU A 243 13.29 -9.61 1.98
C LEU A 243 13.26 -9.94 0.49
N GLY A 244 14.32 -9.59 -0.25
CA GLY A 244 14.39 -9.85 -1.69
C GLY A 244 14.28 -11.34 -2.02
N ALA A 245 15.02 -12.20 -1.30
CA ALA A 245 14.90 -13.64 -1.46
C ALA A 245 13.49 -14.14 -1.08
N GLY A 246 12.91 -13.58 -0.02
CA GLY A 246 11.55 -13.89 0.43
C GLY A 246 10.50 -13.60 -0.64
N VAL A 247 10.54 -12.39 -1.22
CA VAL A 247 9.61 -11.98 -2.28
C VAL A 247 9.83 -12.81 -3.55
N GLU A 248 11.08 -13.02 -3.98
CA GLU A 248 11.39 -13.84 -5.16
C GLU A 248 10.82 -15.27 -5.01
N THR A 249 11.16 -15.96 -3.92
CA THR A 249 10.67 -17.32 -3.66
C THR A 249 9.15 -17.35 -3.47
N GLY A 250 8.57 -16.31 -2.86
CA GLY A 250 7.13 -16.15 -2.69
C GLY A 250 6.39 -16.07 -4.00
N TYR A 251 6.84 -15.21 -4.92
CA TYR A 251 6.23 -15.09 -6.24
C TYR A 251 6.48 -16.31 -7.12
N ASP A 252 7.63 -16.95 -7.04
CA ASP A 252 7.88 -18.21 -7.74
C ASP A 252 6.91 -19.30 -7.26
N THR A 253 6.74 -19.44 -5.94
CA THR A 253 5.76 -20.37 -5.35
C THR A 253 4.33 -20.03 -5.75
N ALA A 254 3.97 -18.74 -5.83
CA ALA A 254 2.65 -18.30 -6.26
C ALA A 254 2.38 -18.58 -7.74
N VAL A 255 3.40 -18.43 -8.61
CA VAL A 255 3.31 -18.74 -10.04
C VAL A 255 3.24 -20.25 -10.28
N GLU A 256 4.07 -21.04 -9.59
CA GLU A 256 4.00 -22.51 -9.65
C GLU A 256 2.66 -23.04 -9.14
N GLY A 257 2.11 -22.41 -8.10
CA GLY A 257 0.81 -22.72 -7.51
C GLY A 257 -0.37 -21.99 -8.15
N LEU A 258 -0.20 -21.37 -9.33
CA LEU A 258 -1.22 -20.53 -9.94
C LEU A 258 -2.50 -21.34 -10.18
N ARG A 259 -3.62 -20.80 -9.71
CA ARG A 259 -4.95 -21.41 -9.90
C ARG A 259 -5.78 -20.55 -10.83
N GLU A 260 -6.10 -21.10 -12.00
CA GLU A 260 -7.01 -20.45 -12.94
C GLU A 260 -8.42 -20.31 -12.32
N GLY A 261 -9.04 -19.14 -12.53
CA GLY A 261 -10.34 -18.82 -11.95
C GLY A 261 -10.34 -18.60 -10.43
N ALA A 262 -9.17 -18.66 -9.77
CA ALA A 262 -8.99 -18.28 -8.39
C ALA A 262 -8.41 -16.87 -8.27
N THR A 263 -8.60 -16.24 -7.11
CA THR A 263 -7.81 -15.06 -6.74
C THR A 263 -6.45 -15.53 -6.25
N ASN A 264 -5.40 -15.21 -6.99
CA ASN A 264 -4.02 -15.55 -6.63
C ASN A 264 -3.36 -14.34 -5.96
N ARG A 265 -2.80 -14.53 -4.77
CA ARG A 265 -2.27 -13.43 -3.97
C ARG A 265 -1.06 -13.82 -3.14
N VAL A 266 -0.07 -12.94 -3.10
CA VAL A 266 1.03 -13.00 -2.14
C VAL A 266 0.67 -12.14 -0.92
N VAL A 267 0.80 -12.69 0.28
CA VAL A 267 0.62 -11.97 1.55
C VAL A 267 1.97 -11.88 2.26
N LEU A 268 2.57 -10.70 2.28
CA LEU A 268 3.88 -10.45 2.90
C LEU A 268 3.68 -10.00 4.35
N ILE A 269 4.26 -10.72 5.31
CA ILE A 269 4.21 -10.39 6.74
C ILE A 269 5.62 -10.10 7.23
N SER A 270 5.87 -8.89 7.74
CA SER A 270 7.17 -8.48 8.27
C SER A 270 7.01 -7.38 9.33
N ASP A 271 8.01 -7.19 10.18
CA ASP A 271 8.06 -6.12 11.18
C ASP A 271 8.69 -4.82 10.67
N ALA A 272 8.85 -4.71 9.34
CA ALA A 272 9.37 -3.53 8.64
C ALA A 272 10.82 -3.13 9.01
N LEU A 273 11.59 -4.01 9.66
CA LEU A 273 13.01 -3.80 9.90
C LEU A 273 13.84 -4.50 8.80
N ALA A 274 13.88 -3.93 7.59
CA ALA A 274 14.80 -4.42 6.55
C ALA A 274 16.26 -4.01 6.86
N ASN A 275 16.81 -4.48 7.98
CA ASN A 275 18.10 -4.02 8.48
C ASN A 275 19.31 -4.79 7.95
N THR A 276 19.18 -5.78 7.07
CA THR A 276 20.38 -6.47 6.54
C THR A 276 20.20 -7.03 5.14
N GLY A 277 20.32 -6.16 4.14
CA GLY A 277 20.64 -6.60 2.79
C GLY A 277 20.20 -5.58 1.77
N GLU A 278 21.18 -4.92 1.14
CA GLU A 278 20.99 -4.22 -0.12
C GLU A 278 20.27 -5.15 -1.11
N THR A 279 18.95 -5.08 -1.13
CA THR A 279 18.11 -5.72 -2.13
C THR A 279 17.56 -4.57 -2.94
N ARG A 280 18.05 -4.44 -4.18
CA ARG A 280 17.67 -3.39 -5.12
C ARG A 280 16.13 -3.30 -5.13
N PRO A 281 15.50 -2.29 -4.51
CA PRO A 281 14.05 -2.22 -4.39
C PRO A 281 13.39 -2.38 -5.76
N ASP A 282 13.98 -1.77 -6.78
CA ASP A 282 13.52 -1.85 -8.17
C ASP A 282 13.42 -3.28 -8.72
N ALA A 283 14.28 -4.21 -8.29
CA ALA A 283 14.20 -5.60 -8.74
C ALA A 283 12.99 -6.32 -8.13
N ILE A 284 12.72 -6.08 -6.84
CA ILE A 284 11.55 -6.62 -6.16
C ILE A 284 10.28 -6.03 -6.79
N LEU A 285 10.24 -4.72 -6.98
CA LEU A 285 9.10 -4.02 -7.58
C LEU A 285 8.84 -4.49 -9.02
N ARG A 286 9.89 -4.72 -9.82
CA ARG A 286 9.74 -5.31 -11.17
C ARG A 286 9.16 -6.72 -11.14
N ARG A 287 9.57 -7.56 -10.20
CA ARG A 287 9.05 -8.94 -10.08
C ARG A 287 7.56 -8.92 -9.76
N ILE A 288 7.15 -8.07 -8.82
CA ILE A 288 5.76 -7.85 -8.43
C ILE A 288 4.92 -7.38 -9.63
N ASP A 289 5.36 -6.30 -10.30
CA ASP A 289 4.66 -5.74 -11.45
C ASP A 289 4.54 -6.75 -12.61
N SER A 290 5.59 -7.52 -12.89
CA SER A 290 5.56 -8.56 -13.93
C SER A 290 4.57 -9.68 -13.59
N ALA A 291 4.62 -10.21 -12.35
CA ALA A 291 3.70 -11.26 -11.92
C ALA A 291 2.24 -10.81 -11.93
N ARG A 292 1.99 -9.54 -11.61
CA ARG A 292 0.67 -8.94 -11.69
C ARG A 292 0.17 -8.84 -13.13
N ARG A 293 0.96 -8.27 -14.03
CA ARG A 293 0.58 -8.11 -15.45
C ARG A 293 0.39 -9.46 -16.16
N GLU A 294 1.27 -10.41 -15.90
CA GLU A 294 1.31 -11.70 -16.59
C GLU A 294 0.33 -12.72 -15.99
N HIS A 295 0.17 -12.73 -14.66
CA HIS A 295 -0.57 -13.77 -13.94
C HIS A 295 -1.70 -13.25 -13.05
N GLY A 296 -1.86 -11.94 -12.90
CA GLY A 296 -2.86 -11.34 -12.01
C GLY A 296 -2.59 -11.59 -10.53
N ILE A 297 -1.34 -11.89 -10.14
CA ILE A 297 -0.93 -12.09 -8.75
C ILE A 297 -0.65 -10.72 -8.13
N THR A 298 -1.44 -10.32 -7.13
CA THR A 298 -1.23 -9.05 -6.41
C THR A 298 -0.60 -9.28 -5.04
N LEU A 299 -0.13 -8.20 -4.40
CA LEU A 299 0.48 -8.22 -3.06
C LEU A 299 -0.53 -7.80 -1.98
N PHE A 300 -0.36 -8.28 -0.76
CA PHE A 300 -1.00 -7.73 0.44
C PHE A 300 0.06 -7.64 1.55
N GLY A 301 0.40 -6.44 1.97
CA GLY A 301 1.39 -6.19 3.00
C GLY A 301 0.78 -6.23 4.39
N VAL A 302 1.43 -6.92 5.33
CA VAL A 302 1.11 -6.90 6.75
C VAL A 302 2.33 -6.52 7.55
N GLY A 303 2.31 -5.30 8.11
CA GLY A 303 3.28 -4.86 9.09
C GLY A 303 2.89 -5.36 10.48
N VAL A 304 3.81 -5.97 11.22
CA VAL A 304 3.60 -6.37 12.63
C VAL A 304 4.54 -5.62 13.58
N GLY A 305 4.11 -5.40 14.82
CA GLY A 305 4.97 -4.78 15.84
C GLY A 305 4.83 -3.25 15.95
N SER A 306 5.85 -2.61 16.52
CA SER A 306 5.77 -1.21 16.98
C SER A 306 6.29 -0.12 16.07
N ASP A 307 7.15 -0.51 15.15
CA ASP A 307 8.02 0.45 14.49
C ASP A 307 7.52 0.65 13.07
N TYR A 308 7.11 1.89 12.79
CA TYR A 308 6.76 2.33 11.44
C TYR A 308 8.02 2.76 10.73
N GLY A 309 8.06 2.50 9.44
CA GLY A 309 9.01 3.15 8.55
C GLY A 309 9.96 2.18 7.88
N ASP A 310 9.43 1.47 6.89
CA ASP A 310 10.26 1.19 5.73
C ASP A 310 9.56 1.73 4.49
N ALA A 311 10.19 2.72 3.85
CA ALA A 311 9.80 3.20 2.52
C ALA A 311 9.72 2.03 1.51
N LEU A 312 10.40 0.91 1.79
CA LEU A 312 10.29 -0.31 1.00
C LEU A 312 8.91 -0.95 1.11
N MET A 313 8.34 -1.14 2.31
CA MET A 313 7.01 -1.76 2.45
C MET A 313 5.93 -0.91 1.77
N GLU A 314 6.04 0.41 1.90
CA GLU A 314 5.17 1.36 1.21
C GLU A 314 5.32 1.25 -0.31
N ARG A 315 6.54 1.31 -0.84
CA ARG A 315 6.78 1.14 -2.29
C ARG A 315 6.31 -0.22 -2.81
N LEU A 316 6.43 -1.28 -2.01
CA LEU A 316 5.96 -2.62 -2.38
C LEU A 316 4.43 -2.66 -2.48
N ALA A 317 3.73 -2.00 -1.56
CA ALA A 317 2.29 -1.81 -1.60
C ALA A 317 1.87 -1.05 -2.87
N ASP A 318 2.46 0.12 -3.08
CA ASP A 318 2.14 1.02 -4.21
C ASP A 318 2.39 0.38 -5.57
N LYS A 319 3.42 -0.49 -5.70
CA LYS A 319 3.73 -1.17 -6.97
C LYS A 319 3.05 -2.54 -7.12
N GLY A 320 2.46 -3.07 -6.06
CA GLY A 320 1.85 -4.39 -6.04
C GLY A 320 0.34 -4.42 -6.24
N ASP A 321 -0.28 -3.27 -6.50
CA ASP A 321 -1.73 -3.04 -6.32
C ASP A 321 -2.21 -3.65 -5.00
N GLY A 322 -1.43 -3.35 -3.96
CA GLY A 322 -1.44 -4.11 -2.74
C GLY A 322 -1.81 -3.27 -1.55
N HIS A 323 -2.87 -3.69 -0.87
CA HIS A 323 -3.24 -3.11 0.41
C HIS A 323 -2.17 -3.39 1.47
N THR A 324 -1.80 -2.38 2.25
CA THR A 324 -0.96 -2.56 3.44
C THR A 324 -1.75 -2.30 4.71
N ALA A 325 -1.70 -3.28 5.61
CA ALA A 325 -2.30 -3.18 6.93
C ALA A 325 -1.26 -3.35 8.02
N TYR A 326 -1.43 -2.62 9.12
CA TYR A 326 -0.59 -2.77 10.31
C TYR A 326 -1.38 -3.43 11.43
N VAL A 327 -0.69 -4.30 12.15
CA VAL A 327 -1.25 -5.13 13.20
C VAL A 327 -0.38 -4.99 14.43
N SER A 328 -0.94 -4.39 15.48
CA SER A 328 -0.24 -4.22 16.75
C SER A 328 -0.83 -5.04 17.90
N ASP A 329 -2.08 -5.48 17.75
CA ASP A 329 -2.78 -6.30 18.75
C ASP A 329 -3.65 -7.38 18.11
N THR A 330 -4.19 -8.27 18.96
CA THR A 330 -5.01 -9.41 18.53
C THR A 330 -6.32 -8.99 17.85
N ALA A 331 -6.92 -7.88 18.26
CA ALA A 331 -8.16 -7.39 17.67
C ALA A 331 -7.94 -6.80 16.28
N GLU A 332 -6.84 -6.06 16.09
CA GLU A 332 -6.38 -5.56 14.80
C GLU A 332 -5.98 -6.71 13.89
N ALA A 333 -5.21 -7.68 14.38
CA ALA A 333 -4.80 -8.85 13.62
C ALA A 333 -6.02 -9.61 13.08
N ARG A 334 -7.00 -9.84 13.94
CA ARG A 334 -8.27 -10.45 13.56
C ARG A 334 -9.02 -9.62 12.52
N ARG A 335 -9.01 -8.29 12.63
CA ARG A 335 -9.63 -7.41 11.62
C ARG A 335 -8.91 -7.54 10.27
N VAL A 336 -7.59 -7.47 10.25
CA VAL A 336 -6.77 -7.55 9.04
C VAL A 336 -6.92 -8.92 8.37
N PHE A 337 -6.55 -9.99 9.07
CA PHE A 337 -6.49 -11.33 8.50
C PHE A 337 -7.87 -11.97 8.28
N CYS A 338 -8.86 -11.69 9.13
CA CYS A 338 -10.16 -12.37 9.05
C CYS A 338 -11.29 -11.53 8.45
N VAL A 339 -11.09 -10.22 8.26
CA VAL A 339 -12.11 -9.33 7.65
C VAL A 339 -11.55 -8.68 6.38
N GLN A 340 -10.47 -7.92 6.48
CA GLN A 340 -9.94 -7.15 5.35
C GLN A 340 -9.33 -8.05 4.28
N LEU A 341 -8.44 -8.99 4.64
CA LEU A 341 -7.80 -9.87 3.68
C LEU A 341 -8.85 -10.66 2.86
N PRO A 342 -9.86 -11.33 3.45
CA PRO A 342 -10.93 -11.99 2.69
C PRO A 342 -11.80 -11.06 1.84
N GLN A 343 -12.04 -9.83 2.28
CA GLN A 343 -12.77 -8.82 1.49
C GLN A 343 -11.98 -8.43 0.24
N ASN A 344 -10.66 -8.35 0.37
CA ASN A 344 -9.77 -8.04 -0.74
C ASN A 344 -9.57 -9.24 -1.68
N ILE A 345 -9.85 -10.49 -1.28
CA ILE A 345 -9.77 -11.66 -2.17
C ILE A 345 -10.72 -11.52 -3.37
N GLY A 346 -11.94 -11.00 -3.16
CA GLY A 346 -12.87 -10.78 -4.26
C GLY A 346 -12.43 -9.60 -5.13
N LEU A 347 -12.58 -9.73 -6.45
CA LEU A 347 -12.31 -8.64 -7.38
C LEU A 347 -13.60 -8.12 -8.03
N THR A 348 -13.85 -6.82 -7.92
CA THR A 348 -15.04 -6.15 -8.49
C THR A 348 -14.69 -5.25 -9.67
N ALA A 349 -13.51 -4.66 -9.67
CA ALA A 349 -13.06 -3.77 -10.72
C ALA A 349 -11.53 -3.83 -10.85
N ARG A 350 -11.06 -3.94 -12.10
CA ARG A 350 -9.64 -3.86 -12.46
C ARG A 350 -9.27 -2.46 -12.90
N ASP A 351 -8.03 -2.06 -12.63
CA ASP A 351 -7.44 -0.82 -13.14
C ASP A 351 -8.38 0.41 -12.93
N ALA A 352 -8.84 0.59 -11.70
CA ALA A 352 -9.90 1.53 -11.39
C ALA A 352 -9.33 2.94 -11.15
N LYS A 353 -9.60 3.88 -12.06
CA LYS A 353 -9.13 5.27 -11.99
C LYS A 353 -10.32 6.21 -11.79
N ALA A 354 -10.09 7.36 -11.15
CA ALA A 354 -11.05 8.46 -11.17
C ALA A 354 -10.44 9.72 -11.75
N GLN A 355 -11.27 10.48 -12.47
CA GLN A 355 -10.97 11.81 -12.97
C GLN A 355 -12.07 12.77 -12.57
N VAL A 356 -11.71 13.89 -11.96
CA VAL A 356 -12.62 14.99 -11.65
C VAL A 356 -12.31 16.15 -12.59
N ALA A 357 -13.31 16.56 -13.35
CA ALA A 357 -13.27 17.74 -14.20
C ALA A 357 -14.03 18.87 -13.50
N PHE A 358 -13.33 19.93 -13.11
CA PHE A 358 -13.92 21.15 -12.59
C PHE A 358 -14.28 22.09 -13.73
N ASP A 359 -15.41 22.78 -13.63
CA ASP A 359 -15.84 23.73 -14.65
C ASP A 359 -14.96 25.00 -14.57
N PRO A 360 -14.16 25.32 -15.61
CA PRO A 360 -13.31 26.49 -15.61
C PRO A 360 -14.10 27.80 -15.73
N GLY A 361 -15.43 27.79 -15.75
CA GLY A 361 -16.34 28.94 -15.67
C GLY A 361 -16.71 29.28 -14.22
N THR A 362 -16.89 28.28 -13.36
CA THR A 362 -17.34 28.45 -11.96
C THR A 362 -16.21 28.26 -10.95
N VAL A 363 -15.17 27.50 -11.28
CA VAL A 363 -14.04 27.19 -10.39
C VAL A 363 -12.84 28.07 -10.71
N ALA A 364 -12.32 28.74 -9.68
CA ALA A 364 -11.11 29.55 -9.78
C ALA A 364 -9.86 28.72 -9.48
N GLU A 365 -9.96 27.79 -8.53
CA GLU A 365 -8.85 26.99 -8.02
C GLU A 365 -9.40 25.75 -7.33
N PHE A 366 -8.69 24.62 -7.41
CA PHE A 366 -8.97 23.46 -6.58
C PHE A 366 -7.68 22.78 -6.15
N ARG A 367 -7.77 21.99 -5.09
CA ARG A 367 -6.70 21.11 -4.61
C ARG A 367 -7.27 19.81 -4.08
N LEU A 368 -6.78 18.69 -4.60
CA LEU A 368 -7.04 17.35 -4.04
C LEU A 368 -6.33 17.23 -2.69
N VAL A 369 -7.03 16.74 -1.68
CA VAL A 369 -6.49 16.55 -0.33
C VAL A 369 -5.86 15.16 -0.25
N GLY A 370 -4.53 15.11 -0.27
CA GLY A 370 -3.77 13.86 -0.31
C GLY A 370 -3.64 13.29 -1.73
N TYR A 371 -3.51 11.96 -1.84
CA TYR A 371 -3.31 11.24 -3.10
C TYR A 371 -2.02 11.63 -3.86
N ASP A 372 -1.07 12.26 -3.18
CA ASP A 372 0.18 12.76 -3.78
C ASP A 372 0.94 11.63 -4.52
N ASP A 373 1.00 10.43 -3.93
CA ASP A 373 1.68 9.25 -4.48
C ASP A 373 0.81 8.40 -5.42
N ARG A 374 -0.44 8.82 -5.64
CA ARG A 374 -1.45 8.11 -6.45
C ARG A 374 -1.92 8.93 -7.65
N ALA A 375 -1.23 10.05 -7.92
CA ALA A 375 -1.50 10.90 -9.06
C ALA A 375 -1.26 10.15 -10.37
N VAL A 376 -2.25 10.21 -11.25
CA VAL A 376 -2.16 9.69 -12.62
C VAL A 376 -2.20 10.90 -13.56
N ALA A 377 -1.43 10.86 -14.65
CA ALA A 377 -1.48 11.96 -15.61
C ALA A 377 -2.87 12.03 -16.24
N ASP A 378 -3.43 13.23 -16.44
CA ASP A 378 -4.84 13.36 -16.85
C ASP A 378 -5.14 12.75 -18.23
N HIS A 379 -4.14 12.73 -19.12
CA HIS A 379 -4.25 12.09 -20.43
C HIS A 379 -4.23 10.56 -20.36
N ASP A 380 -3.76 9.98 -19.24
CA ASP A 380 -3.69 8.54 -19.01
C ASP A 380 -4.99 7.98 -18.41
N PHE A 381 -6.00 8.81 -18.13
CA PHE A 381 -7.26 8.37 -17.54
C PHE A 381 -7.93 7.23 -18.33
N ARG A 382 -7.79 7.23 -19.66
CA ARG A 382 -8.32 6.18 -20.55
C ARG A 382 -7.25 5.25 -21.11
N ASP A 383 -6.03 5.34 -20.61
CA ASP A 383 -4.96 4.40 -20.96
C ASP A 383 -4.98 3.20 -20.02
N ASP A 384 -5.47 2.07 -20.53
CA ASP A 384 -5.58 0.81 -19.80
C ASP A 384 -4.21 0.13 -19.56
N ARG A 385 -3.11 0.75 -20.01
CA ARG A 385 -1.72 0.33 -19.72
C ARG A 385 -1.15 1.00 -18.47
N VAL A 386 -1.73 2.13 -18.07
CA VAL A 386 -1.40 2.82 -16.83
C VAL A 386 -2.23 2.19 -15.72
N ASP A 387 -1.67 2.12 -14.52
CA ASP A 387 -2.30 1.40 -13.42
C ASP A 387 -3.21 2.31 -12.59
N GLY A 388 -4.40 1.82 -12.27
CA GLY A 388 -5.41 2.48 -11.45
C GLY A 388 -5.70 1.75 -10.14
N GLY A 389 -5.20 0.52 -10.00
CA GLY A 389 -5.41 -0.31 -8.83
C GLY A 389 -6.63 -1.22 -8.92
N GLU A 390 -6.62 -2.25 -8.08
CA GLU A 390 -7.59 -3.34 -8.06
C GLU A 390 -8.60 -3.13 -6.91
N VAL A 391 -9.90 -3.19 -7.19
CA VAL A 391 -10.94 -2.86 -6.20
C VAL A 391 -11.84 -4.06 -5.90
N GLY A 392 -11.94 -4.41 -4.62
CA GLY A 392 -12.79 -5.49 -4.11
C GLY A 392 -14.25 -5.11 -3.84
N PRO A 393 -15.10 -6.11 -3.55
CA PRO A 393 -16.49 -5.88 -3.18
C PRO A 393 -16.59 -5.21 -1.81
N GLY A 394 -17.55 -4.32 -1.64
CA GLY A 394 -17.76 -3.59 -0.40
C GLY A 394 -16.82 -2.38 -0.23
N HIS A 395 -15.87 -2.19 -1.13
CA HIS A 395 -14.90 -1.10 -1.07
C HIS A 395 -15.58 0.27 -1.26
N THR A 396 -15.02 1.28 -0.60
CA THR A 396 -15.46 2.67 -0.70
C THR A 396 -14.23 3.57 -0.75
N VAL A 397 -14.22 4.51 -1.70
CA VAL A 397 -13.15 5.49 -1.84
C VAL A 397 -13.75 6.88 -1.72
N THR A 398 -13.05 7.77 -1.03
CA THR A 398 -13.43 9.16 -0.82
C THR A 398 -12.27 10.07 -1.19
N ALA A 399 -12.44 10.85 -2.25
CA ALA A 399 -11.57 11.96 -2.57
C ALA A 399 -12.21 13.26 -2.06
N LEU A 400 -11.42 14.10 -1.40
CA LEU A 400 -11.85 15.39 -0.88
C LEU A 400 -11.04 16.49 -1.57
N TYR A 401 -11.72 17.55 -1.99
CA TYR A 401 -11.12 18.71 -2.64
C TYR A 401 -11.40 19.97 -1.83
N ALA A 402 -10.39 20.82 -1.70
CA ALA A 402 -10.62 22.23 -1.38
C ALA A 402 -10.83 22.98 -2.70
N VAL A 403 -12.01 23.58 -2.88
CA VAL A 403 -12.41 24.25 -4.12
C VAL A 403 -12.73 25.71 -3.83
N ARG A 404 -12.08 26.63 -4.55
CA ARG A 404 -12.43 28.05 -4.54
C ARG A 404 -13.30 28.34 -5.76
N THR A 405 -14.55 28.72 -5.51
CA THR A 405 -15.46 29.18 -6.57
C THR A 405 -15.10 30.60 -6.99
N ARG A 406 -15.47 30.97 -8.21
CA ARG A 406 -15.45 32.38 -8.62
C ARG A 406 -16.55 33.17 -7.91
N PRO A 407 -16.39 34.49 -7.79
CA PRO A 407 -17.46 35.37 -7.34
C PRO A 407 -18.71 35.14 -8.17
N ASP A 408 -19.87 35.05 -7.52
CA ASP A 408 -21.19 34.88 -8.14
C ASP A 408 -21.30 33.67 -9.08
N ALA A 409 -20.46 32.64 -8.88
CA ALA A 409 -20.49 31.43 -9.69
C ALA A 409 -21.83 30.70 -9.55
N ASP A 410 -22.51 30.53 -10.68
CA ASP A 410 -23.76 29.78 -10.80
C ASP A 410 -23.65 28.72 -11.90
N GLY A 411 -24.29 27.57 -11.69
CA GLY A 411 -24.29 26.43 -12.62
C GLY A 411 -23.31 25.32 -12.25
N HIS A 412 -22.74 24.70 -13.28
CA HIS A 412 -21.98 23.45 -13.13
C HIS A 412 -20.67 23.67 -12.37
N LEU A 413 -20.38 22.84 -11.38
CA LEU A 413 -19.15 22.93 -10.58
C LEU A 413 -18.14 21.86 -10.99
N ALA A 414 -18.56 20.61 -11.02
CA ALA A 414 -17.67 19.49 -11.30
C ALA A 414 -18.39 18.25 -11.83
N THR A 415 -17.69 17.48 -12.65
CA THR A 415 -18.04 16.12 -13.04
C THR A 415 -16.95 15.16 -12.57
N ALA A 416 -17.31 14.22 -11.70
CA ALA A 416 -16.43 13.13 -11.28
C ALA A 416 -16.77 11.87 -12.06
N THR A 417 -15.78 11.26 -12.72
CA THR A 417 -15.93 10.02 -13.49
C THR A 417 -14.98 8.97 -12.96
N VAL A 418 -15.50 7.76 -12.70
CA VAL A 418 -14.70 6.57 -12.43
C VAL A 418 -14.67 5.70 -13.68
N ARG A 419 -13.48 5.20 -14.03
CA ARG A 419 -13.25 4.21 -15.07
C ARG A 419 -12.70 2.93 -14.45
N TRP A 420 -13.14 1.78 -14.92
CA TRP A 420 -12.60 0.48 -14.52
C TRP A 420 -12.76 -0.56 -15.62
N LEU A 421 -12.00 -1.64 -15.53
CA LEU A 421 -12.13 -2.82 -16.37
C LEU A 421 -12.90 -3.92 -15.64
N ASP A 422 -13.75 -4.63 -16.38
CA ASP A 422 -14.46 -5.80 -15.86
C ASP A 422 -13.47 -6.91 -15.43
N PRO A 423 -13.62 -7.50 -14.23
CA PRO A 423 -12.67 -8.49 -13.70
C PRO A 423 -12.43 -9.72 -14.60
N ALA A 424 -13.43 -10.14 -15.38
CA ALA A 424 -13.38 -11.34 -16.20
C ALA A 424 -13.00 -11.03 -17.65
N THR A 425 -13.67 -10.04 -18.24
CA THR A 425 -13.55 -9.73 -19.68
C THR A 425 -12.53 -8.64 -19.99
N ARG A 426 -12.10 -7.88 -18.97
CA ARG A 426 -11.32 -6.64 -19.11
C ARG A 426 -11.98 -5.57 -19.99
N ALA A 427 -13.29 -5.65 -20.21
CA ALA A 427 -14.01 -4.60 -20.92
C ALA A 427 -14.05 -3.31 -20.09
N PRO A 428 -13.79 -2.13 -20.67
CA PRO A 428 -13.82 -0.87 -19.92
C PRO A 428 -15.25 -0.39 -19.66
N HIS A 429 -15.43 0.21 -18.49
CA HIS A 429 -16.66 0.82 -18.02
C HIS A 429 -16.38 2.17 -17.40
N GLU A 430 -17.32 3.11 -17.54
CA GLU A 430 -17.26 4.43 -16.91
C GLU A 430 -18.58 4.74 -16.22
N ARG A 431 -18.51 5.48 -15.11
CA ARG A 431 -19.68 6.05 -14.44
C ARG A 431 -19.35 7.43 -13.91
N SER A 432 -20.31 8.34 -13.99
CA SER A 432 -20.11 9.73 -13.56
C SER A 432 -21.14 10.20 -12.55
N GLY A 433 -20.75 11.18 -11.75
CA GLY A 433 -21.60 12.01 -10.92
C GLY A 433 -21.22 13.47 -11.12
N ALA A 434 -22.17 14.36 -10.91
CA ALA A 434 -22.00 15.79 -11.11
C ALA A 434 -22.41 16.57 -9.86
N LEU A 435 -21.85 17.76 -9.71
CA LEU A 435 -22.22 18.72 -8.68
C LEU A 435 -22.41 20.09 -9.30
N GLU A 436 -23.51 20.74 -8.92
CA GLU A 436 -23.84 22.13 -9.27
C GLU A 436 -23.52 23.04 -8.07
N THR A 437 -23.19 24.30 -8.32
CA THR A 437 -22.87 25.27 -7.24
C THR A 437 -24.03 25.42 -6.25
N GLY A 438 -25.28 25.40 -6.73
CA GLY A 438 -26.48 25.49 -5.91
C GLY A 438 -26.76 24.27 -5.02
N ALA A 439 -26.06 23.14 -5.24
CA ALA A 439 -26.16 21.94 -4.40
C ALA A 439 -25.17 21.95 -3.22
N LEU A 440 -24.24 22.92 -3.18
CA LEU A 440 -23.34 23.10 -2.05
C LEU A 440 -24.13 23.50 -0.80
N ARG A 441 -23.85 22.85 0.33
CA ARG A 441 -24.38 23.27 1.63
C ARG A 441 -23.71 24.57 2.07
N ASP A 442 -24.47 25.40 2.78
CA ASP A 442 -24.00 26.73 3.22
C ASP A 442 -22.88 26.66 4.27
N ASP A 443 -22.78 25.54 5.00
CA ASP A 443 -21.75 25.34 6.01
C ASP A 443 -21.38 23.85 6.10
N VAL A 444 -20.07 23.55 6.10
CA VAL A 444 -19.49 22.22 6.40
C VAL A 444 -20.11 21.64 7.67
N TRP A 445 -20.33 22.48 8.68
CA TRP A 445 -20.81 22.04 9.99
C TRP A 445 -22.33 21.90 10.11
N ALA A 446 -23.06 22.29 9.07
CA ALA A 446 -24.48 21.99 8.87
C ALA A 446 -24.71 20.86 7.86
N ALA A 447 -23.64 20.33 7.24
CA ALA A 447 -23.71 19.20 6.32
C ALA A 447 -24.07 17.89 7.05
N SER A 448 -24.23 16.80 6.29
CA SER A 448 -24.55 15.48 6.87
C SER A 448 -23.49 15.03 7.88
N PRO A 449 -23.84 14.24 8.91
CA PRO A 449 -22.86 13.76 9.89
C PRO A 449 -21.65 13.05 9.26
N ARG A 450 -21.86 12.27 8.18
CA ARG A 450 -20.76 11.59 7.46
C ARG A 450 -19.86 12.56 6.69
N PHE A 451 -20.43 13.62 6.11
CA PHE A 451 -19.63 14.70 5.51
C PHE A 451 -18.79 15.41 6.57
N GLN A 452 -19.38 15.70 7.74
CA GLN A 452 -18.65 16.32 8.85
C GLN A 452 -17.50 15.44 9.36
N VAL A 453 -17.69 14.12 9.48
CA VAL A 453 -16.61 13.19 9.84
C VAL A 453 -15.47 13.26 8.81
N THR A 454 -15.80 13.31 7.52
CA THR A 454 -14.81 13.48 6.45
C THR A 454 -14.00 14.77 6.62
N ALA A 455 -14.68 15.89 6.85
CA ALA A 455 -14.03 17.17 7.08
C ALA A 455 -13.16 17.16 8.35
N VAL A 456 -13.63 16.53 9.43
CA VAL A 456 -12.87 16.39 10.67
C VAL A 456 -11.58 15.59 10.45
N ALA A 457 -11.66 14.45 9.76
CA ALA A 457 -10.51 13.63 9.45
C ALA A 457 -9.48 14.37 8.58
N ALA A 458 -9.95 15.10 7.56
CA ALA A 458 -9.10 15.89 6.67
C ALA A 458 -8.39 17.05 7.41
N TYR A 459 -9.13 17.84 8.19
CA TYR A 459 -8.52 18.92 8.98
C TYR A 459 -7.56 18.40 10.05
N PHE A 460 -7.83 17.21 10.61
CA PHE A 460 -6.91 16.59 11.56
C PHE A 460 -5.60 16.18 10.88
N ALA A 461 -5.67 15.51 9.72
CA ALA A 461 -4.50 15.14 8.95
C ALA A 461 -3.68 16.38 8.54
N ASP A 462 -4.35 17.44 8.07
CA ASP A 462 -3.72 18.72 7.71
C ASP A 462 -3.00 19.36 8.89
N ALA A 463 -3.61 19.34 10.09
CA ALA A 463 -2.98 19.85 11.31
C ALA A 463 -1.73 19.05 11.73
N LEU A 464 -1.74 17.73 11.55
CA LEU A 464 -0.56 16.88 11.82
C LEU A 464 0.55 17.12 10.78
N ARG A 465 0.21 17.34 9.50
CA ARG A 465 1.16 17.67 8.43
C ARG A 465 1.80 19.06 8.59
N ALA A 466 1.07 20.04 9.11
CA ALA A 466 1.55 21.41 9.25
C ALA A 466 2.67 21.59 10.30
N ALA A 467 3.02 20.55 11.06
CA ALA A 467 4.14 20.54 11.99
C ALA A 467 5.49 20.26 11.28
N GLY A 468 5.91 21.10 10.33
CA GLY A 468 7.17 20.97 9.58
C GLY A 468 6.94 20.99 8.07
N THR A 469 7.29 22.10 7.41
CA THR A 469 6.76 22.49 6.09
C THR A 469 7.46 21.88 4.88
N ASP A 470 6.67 21.28 3.98
CA ASP A 470 6.88 21.23 2.51
C ASP A 470 5.57 20.97 1.70
N HIS A 471 4.39 20.97 2.33
CA HIS A 471 3.19 20.25 1.83
C HIS A 471 2.01 21.16 1.37
N GLY A 472 2.32 22.41 0.99
CA GLY A 472 1.34 23.40 0.54
C GLY A 472 0.58 24.13 1.67
N PRO A 473 -0.39 25.00 1.35
CA PRO A 473 -1.12 25.79 2.34
C PRO A 473 -2.06 24.92 3.18
N ALA A 474 -2.36 25.35 4.42
CA ALA A 474 -3.36 24.68 5.25
C ALA A 474 -4.74 24.64 4.58
N LEU A 475 -5.56 23.65 4.92
CA LEU A 475 -6.93 23.55 4.43
C LEU A 475 -7.76 24.76 4.84
N PRO A 476 -8.56 25.33 3.92
CA PRO A 476 -9.34 26.53 4.18
C PRO A 476 -10.40 26.28 5.26
N GLY A 477 -10.49 27.17 6.25
CA GLY A 477 -11.52 27.09 7.29
C GLY A 477 -11.27 26.05 8.38
N ALA A 478 -10.05 25.52 8.49
CA ALA A 478 -9.66 24.60 9.55
C ALA A 478 -9.86 25.21 10.96
N PRO A 479 -10.62 24.55 11.87
CA PRO A 479 -10.73 24.99 13.26
C PRO A 479 -9.50 24.56 14.09
N SER A 480 -9.36 25.09 15.30
CA SER A 480 -8.34 24.61 16.25
C SER A 480 -8.57 23.14 16.64
N LEU A 481 -7.50 22.42 17.01
CA LEU A 481 -7.59 21.02 17.45
C LEU A 481 -8.57 20.83 18.61
N ALA A 482 -8.56 21.70 19.62
CA ALA A 482 -9.57 21.69 20.70
C ALA A 482 -11.02 21.76 20.18
N ARG A 483 -11.32 22.65 19.21
CA ARG A 483 -12.67 22.73 18.61
C ARG A 483 -12.98 21.51 17.75
N LEU A 484 -11.98 21.02 17.01
CA LEU A 484 -12.10 19.84 16.15
C LEU A 484 -12.40 18.58 16.98
N ALA A 485 -11.75 18.41 18.13
CA ALA A 485 -12.01 17.34 19.10
C ALA A 485 -13.44 17.39 19.64
N GLY A 486 -13.93 18.58 20.00
CA GLY A 486 -15.31 18.77 20.45
C GLY A 486 -16.34 18.36 19.39
N ARG A 487 -16.09 18.72 18.12
CA ARG A 487 -16.94 18.31 16.98
C ARG A 487 -16.90 16.79 16.77
N ALA A 488 -15.72 16.20 16.79
CA ALA A 488 -15.55 14.75 16.66
C ALA A 488 -16.30 13.99 17.77
N ALA A 489 -16.24 14.47 19.01
CA ALA A 489 -16.95 13.87 20.14
C ALA A 489 -18.48 13.95 19.98
N ALA A 490 -19.01 15.10 19.52
CA ALA A 490 -20.44 15.24 19.22
C ALA A 490 -20.90 14.31 18.08
N LEU A 491 -20.08 14.19 17.03
CA LEU A 491 -20.33 13.27 15.92
C LEU A 491 -20.29 11.81 16.37
N ALA A 492 -19.38 11.43 17.26
CA ALA A 492 -19.31 10.08 17.82
C ALA A 492 -20.59 9.71 18.59
N GLY A 493 -21.23 10.68 19.25
CA GLY A 493 -22.55 10.50 19.87
C GLY A 493 -23.66 10.32 18.84
N THR A 494 -23.67 11.17 17.81
CA THR A 494 -24.72 11.20 16.78
C THR A 494 -24.68 9.99 15.84
N THR A 495 -23.47 9.51 15.53
CA THR A 495 -23.26 8.37 14.63
C THR A 495 -23.20 7.03 15.35
N GLU A 496 -23.10 7.05 16.68
CA GLU A 496 -22.81 5.88 17.53
C GLU A 496 -21.56 5.09 17.08
N ASP A 497 -20.66 5.76 16.36
CA ASP A 497 -19.52 5.14 15.69
C ASP A 497 -18.28 5.15 16.60
N LYS A 498 -17.80 3.96 16.97
CA LYS A 498 -16.62 3.80 17.83
C LYS A 498 -15.34 4.35 17.18
N ASP A 499 -15.26 4.32 15.85
CA ASP A 499 -14.06 4.77 15.14
C ASP A 499 -14.02 6.31 15.16
N VAL A 500 -15.19 6.97 15.07
CA VAL A 500 -15.32 8.43 15.25
C VAL A 500 -15.02 8.84 16.70
N ARG A 501 -15.35 7.99 17.69
CA ARG A 501 -14.95 8.22 19.09
C ARG A 501 -13.42 8.16 19.23
N ALA A 502 -12.78 7.17 18.63
CA ALA A 502 -11.32 7.05 18.62
C ALA A 502 -10.63 8.22 17.89
N LEU A 503 -11.26 8.77 16.84
CA LEU A 503 -10.82 10.02 16.21
C LEU A 503 -10.84 11.20 17.19
N ALA A 504 -11.93 11.36 17.95
CA ALA A 504 -12.01 12.42 18.97
C ALA A 504 -10.92 12.29 20.03
N ASP A 505 -10.60 11.06 20.46
CA ASP A 505 -9.52 10.78 21.41
C ASP A 505 -8.15 11.14 20.82
N ALA A 506 -7.87 10.74 19.57
CA ALA A 506 -6.63 11.06 18.88
C ALA A 506 -6.42 12.57 18.73
N ILE A 507 -7.47 13.32 18.38
CA ILE A 507 -7.38 14.79 18.26
C ILE A 507 -7.09 15.42 19.62
N ARG A 508 -7.69 14.92 20.72
CA ARG A 508 -7.39 15.41 22.08
C ARG A 508 -5.96 15.12 22.51
N GLN A 509 -5.45 13.93 22.19
CA GLN A 509 -4.05 13.59 22.46
C GLN A 509 -3.11 14.52 21.70
N ALA A 510 -3.39 14.78 20.42
CA ALA A 510 -2.64 15.72 19.59
C ALA A 510 -2.63 17.14 20.17
N ASP A 511 -3.80 17.67 20.55
CA ASP A 511 -3.95 18.98 21.19
C ASP A 511 -3.15 19.07 22.50
N GLY A 512 -3.20 18.01 23.33
CA GLY A 512 -2.50 17.92 24.60
C GLY A 512 -0.97 17.85 24.50
N THR A 513 -0.39 17.54 23.34
CA THR A 513 1.06 17.54 23.15
C THR A 513 1.67 18.96 23.14
N GLY A 514 0.86 19.99 22.87
CA GLY A 514 1.31 21.39 22.81
C GLY A 514 2.31 21.71 21.69
N ARG A 515 2.61 20.74 20.80
CA ARG A 515 3.60 20.86 19.71
C ARG A 515 2.96 21.09 18.34
N ILE A 516 1.64 20.96 18.24
CA ILE A 516 0.90 20.99 16.98
C ILE A 516 0.02 22.25 16.97
N GLY A 517 0.26 23.16 16.02
CA GLY A 517 -0.57 24.37 15.83
C GLY A 517 -0.03 25.70 16.40
N ARG A 518 1.24 25.81 16.81
CA ARG A 518 1.86 27.15 16.97
C ARG A 518 2.21 27.72 15.59
N THR A 519 1.29 28.47 15.01
CA THR A 519 1.68 29.54 14.09
C THR A 519 2.41 30.59 14.91
N ASP A 520 3.69 30.86 14.61
CA ASP A 520 4.41 32.00 15.16
C ASP A 520 3.68 33.29 14.76
N THR A 521 2.78 33.77 15.61
CA THR A 521 2.41 35.18 15.63
C THR A 521 3.54 35.89 16.36
N GLY A 522 4.58 36.24 15.59
CA GLY A 522 5.57 37.22 16.01
C GLY A 522 4.91 38.59 16.15
N GLU A 523 4.29 38.86 17.29
CA GLU A 523 4.22 40.22 17.80
C GLU A 523 5.59 40.53 18.41
N SER A 524 6.42 41.16 17.59
CA SER A 524 7.55 41.96 18.08
C SER A 524 6.98 43.05 18.96
N GLY A 525 7.23 42.95 20.27
CA GLY A 525 6.97 44.02 21.22
C GLY A 525 7.80 45.26 20.90
N GLU A 526 7.14 46.42 20.96
CA GLU A 526 7.75 47.66 21.43
C GLU A 526 7.56 47.79 22.94
#